data_AF-A0A353J6P5-F1
#
_entry.id   AF-A0A353J6P5-F1
#
_cell.length_a   1.000
_cell.length_b   1.000
_cell.length_c   1.000
_cell.angle_alpha   90.00
_cell.angle_beta   90.00
_cell.angle_gamma   90.00
#
_symmetry.space_group_name_H-M   'P 1'
#
loop_
_entity.id
_entity.type
_entity.pdbx_description
1 polymer ?
#
loop_
_entity_poly.entity_id
_entity_poly.type
_entity_poly.pdbx_seq_one_letter_code
_entity_poly.pdbx_strand_id
1 'polypeptide(L)'
;MNDFTVQFKNQYFQLNQQQPVIVCRKDRIMVEEHLGGSIKLKLRGKELYYTVLPKRPEKAYKLKIAALTTGRPTYKPPANHPWRRQILLDTLTLQTTR
;
A
#
# COMPACT_ATOMS: atom_id res chain seq x y z
N MET A 1 -4.37 -7.19 -4.27
CA MET A 1 -5.62 -6.65 -4.83
C MET A 1 -5.30 -6.05 -6.19
N ASN A 2 -5.90 -6.59 -7.24
CA ASN A 2 -5.57 -6.25 -8.63
C ASN A 2 -6.74 -5.48 -9.24
N ASP A 3 -6.75 -4.17 -9.02
CA ASP A 3 -7.83 -3.33 -9.56
C ASP A 3 -7.48 -2.97 -11.01
N PHE A 4 -8.21 -3.53 -11.97
CA PHE A 4 -8.10 -3.20 -13.40
C PHE A 4 -8.75 -1.84 -13.70
N THR A 5 -8.30 -0.82 -12.97
CA THR A 5 -8.78 0.57 -13.08
C THR A 5 -7.76 1.40 -13.83
N VAL A 6 -8.20 2.09 -14.88
CA VAL A 6 -7.41 3.06 -15.64
C VAL A 6 -7.85 4.46 -15.23
N GLN A 7 -6.89 5.36 -14.98
CA GLN A 7 -7.18 6.76 -14.70
C GLN A 7 -6.75 7.61 -15.88
N PHE A 8 -7.63 8.48 -16.37
CA PHE A 8 -7.33 9.44 -17.43
C PHE A 8 -8.10 10.73 -17.20
N LYS A 9 -7.42 11.89 -17.22
CA LYS A 9 -8.00 13.23 -17.00
C LYS A 9 -9.00 13.30 -15.81
N ASN A 10 -8.60 12.78 -14.64
CA ASN A 10 -9.44 12.68 -13.43
C ASN A 10 -10.69 11.80 -13.53
N GLN A 11 -10.91 11.12 -14.65
CA GLN A 11 -11.92 10.08 -14.79
C GLN A 11 -11.31 8.71 -14.51
N TYR A 12 -12.13 7.83 -13.94
CA TYR A 12 -11.74 6.46 -13.62
C TYR A 12 -12.53 5.52 -14.51
N PHE A 13 -11.82 4.61 -15.17
CA PHE A 13 -12.39 3.61 -16.07
C PHE A 13 -12.10 2.24 -15.49
N GLN A 14 -13.15 1.53 -15.09
CA GLN A 14 -13.04 0.15 -14.62
C GLN A 14 -13.19 -0.77 -15.82
N LEU A 15 -12.20 -1.61 -16.08
CA LEU A 15 -12.33 -2.64 -17.12
C LEU A 15 -13.28 -3.73 -16.64
N ASN A 16 -14.18 -4.16 -17.54
CA ASN A 16 -15.10 -5.26 -17.28
C ASN A 16 -14.34 -6.60 -17.22
N GLN A 17 -14.92 -7.61 -16.57
CA GLN A 17 -14.30 -8.93 -16.45
C GLN A 17 -14.17 -9.64 -17.80
N GLN A 18 -15.18 -9.51 -18.65
CA GLN A 18 -15.15 -10.05 -20.02
C GLN A 18 -14.52 -9.01 -20.95
N GLN A 19 -13.42 -9.39 -21.60
CA GLN A 19 -12.68 -8.54 -22.53
C GLN A 19 -12.42 -9.29 -23.83
N PRO A 20 -12.33 -8.57 -24.97
CA PRO A 20 -11.95 -9.17 -26.25
C PRO A 20 -10.45 -9.50 -26.37
N VAL A 21 -9.65 -9.01 -25.41
CA VAL A 21 -8.20 -9.26 -25.27
C VAL A 21 -7.87 -9.45 -23.81
N ILE A 22 -6.93 -10.35 -23.52
CA ILE A 22 -6.38 -10.52 -22.18
C ILE A 22 -5.62 -9.25 -21.79
N VAL A 23 -6.08 -8.59 -20.74
CA VAL A 23 -5.43 -7.42 -20.16
C VAL A 23 -4.56 -7.87 -19.00
N CYS A 24 -3.26 -7.62 -19.09
CA CYS A 24 -2.31 -7.92 -18.04
C CYS A 24 -2.00 -6.70 -17.18
N ARG A 25 -1.49 -6.95 -15.96
CA ARG A 25 -1.01 -5.86 -15.10
C ARG A 25 0.12 -5.12 -15.80
N LYS A 26 0.09 -3.79 -15.72
CA LYS A 26 1.07 -2.87 -16.34
C LYS A 26 1.06 -2.85 -17.87
N ASP A 27 0.03 -3.41 -18.51
CA ASP A 27 -0.14 -3.25 -19.95
C ASP A 27 -0.33 -1.78 -20.31
N ARG A 28 0.21 -1.38 -21.46
CA ARG A 28 0.04 -0.05 -22.02
C ARG A 28 -1.27 0.00 -22.80
N ILE A 29 -2.22 0.79 -22.31
CA ILE A 29 -3.52 1.02 -22.93
C ILE A 29 -3.46 2.36 -23.66
N MET A 30 -3.95 2.39 -24.89
CA MET A 30 -4.09 3.60 -25.69
C MET A 30 -5.46 4.22 -25.43
N VAL A 31 -5.48 5.50 -25.09
CA VAL A 31 -6.70 6.27 -24.84
C VAL A 31 -6.94 7.16 -26.05
N GLU A 32 -8.03 6.93 -26.75
CA GLU A 32 -8.47 7.79 -27.86
C GLU A 32 -9.59 8.70 -27.36
N GLU A 33 -9.43 9.99 -27.53
CA GLU A 33 -10.44 10.99 -27.21
C GLU A 33 -10.99 11.53 -28.54
N HIS A 34 -12.28 11.29 -28.77
CA HIS A 34 -12.99 11.83 -29.92
C HIS A 34 -13.38 13.28 -29.65
N LEU A 35 -13.49 14.09 -30.72
CA LEU A 35 -13.91 15.49 -30.65
C LEU A 35 -15.28 15.69 -29.98
N GLY A 36 -16.15 14.68 -30.01
CA GLY A 36 -17.44 14.68 -29.30
C GLY A 36 -17.36 14.39 -27.79
N GLY A 37 -16.15 14.29 -27.22
CA GLY A 37 -15.96 13.98 -25.80
C GLY A 37 -16.09 12.49 -25.45
N SER A 38 -16.32 11.62 -26.45
CA SER A 38 -16.29 10.17 -26.25
C SER A 38 -14.84 9.71 -26.10
N ILE A 39 -14.57 8.98 -25.03
CA ILE A 39 -13.28 8.32 -24.82
C ILE A 39 -13.40 6.88 -25.32
N LYS A 40 -12.31 6.30 -25.81
CA LYS A 40 -12.20 4.88 -26.11
C LYS A 40 -10.88 4.34 -25.60
N LEU A 41 -10.91 3.15 -25.03
CA LEU A 41 -9.73 2.44 -24.57
C LEU A 41 -9.39 1.33 -25.56
N LYS A 42 -8.15 1.33 -26.06
CA LYS A 42 -7.64 0.30 -26.98
C LYS A 42 -6.41 -0.39 -26.44
N LEU A 43 -6.37 -1.71 -26.60
CA LEU A 43 -5.21 -2.54 -26.32
C LEU A 43 -4.94 -3.44 -27.52
N ARG A 44 -3.72 -3.38 -28.06
CA ARG A 44 -3.29 -4.19 -29.22
C ARG A 44 -4.26 -4.09 -30.41
N GLY A 45 -4.77 -2.88 -30.67
CA GLY A 45 -5.70 -2.60 -31.78
C GLY A 45 -7.15 -3.02 -31.53
N LYS A 46 -7.50 -3.62 -30.38
CA LYS A 46 -8.90 -3.92 -30.03
C LYS A 46 -9.42 -2.95 -28.99
N GLU A 47 -10.70 -2.57 -29.12
CA GLU A 47 -11.41 -1.76 -28.14
C GLU A 47 -11.72 -2.60 -26.89
N LEU A 48 -11.49 -2.03 -25.71
CA LEU A 48 -11.76 -2.66 -24.42
C LEU A 48 -13.14 -2.27 -23.91
N TYR A 49 -13.79 -3.18 -23.20
CA TYR A 49 -15.05 -2.90 -22.53
C TYR A 49 -14.79 -2.29 -21.16
N TYR A 50 -15.35 -1.13 -20.89
CA TYR A 50 -15.13 -0.45 -19.62
C TYR A 50 -16.39 0.26 -19.15
N THR A 51 -16.42 0.51 -17.85
CA THR A 51 -17.44 1.32 -17.19
C THR A 51 -16.79 2.54 -16.59
N VAL A 52 -17.35 3.73 -16.86
CA VAL A 52 -16.87 4.99 -16.28
C VAL A 52 -17.38 5.09 -14.85
N LEU A 53 -16.47 5.27 -13.90
CA LEU A 53 -16.81 5.52 -12.51
C LEU A 53 -16.78 7.04 -12.26
N PRO A 54 -17.88 7.64 -11.76
CA PRO A 54 -17.95 9.08 -11.51
C PRO A 54 -17.03 9.52 -10.36
N LYS A 55 -16.76 8.61 -9.42
CA LYS A 55 -15.85 8.82 -8.28
C LYS A 55 -15.01 7.58 -8.09
N ARG A 56 -13.78 7.76 -7.60
CA ARG A 56 -12.94 6.65 -7.14
C ARG A 56 -13.71 5.85 -6.08
N PRO A 57 -13.85 4.51 -6.22
CA PRO A 57 -14.49 3.71 -5.19
C PRO A 57 -13.71 3.89 -3.88
N GLU A 58 -14.44 4.25 -2.83
CA GLU A 58 -13.85 4.48 -1.52
C GLU A 58 -13.27 3.16 -1.03
N LYS A 59 -11.98 3.18 -0.66
CA LYS A 59 -11.35 2.00 -0.08
C LYS A 59 -12.16 1.65 1.16
N ALA A 60 -12.71 0.44 1.21
CA ALA A 60 -13.30 -0.10 2.42
C ALA A 60 -12.29 0.14 3.55
N TYR A 61 -12.70 0.99 4.47
CA TYR A 61 -12.02 1.45 5.67
C TYR A 61 -10.87 0.51 6.08
N LYS A 62 -9.66 1.06 6.23
CA LYS A 62 -8.71 0.48 7.17
C LYS A 62 -9.43 0.50 8.51
N LEU A 63 -9.96 -0.65 8.95
CA LEU A 63 -10.24 -0.86 10.36
C LEU A 63 -9.00 -0.33 11.07
N LYS A 64 -9.18 0.66 11.94
CA LYS A 64 -8.17 0.98 12.93
C LYS A 64 -8.08 -0.29 13.76
N ILE A 65 -7.25 -1.24 13.34
CA ILE A 65 -6.82 -2.34 14.18
C ILE A 65 -6.09 -1.58 15.28
N ALA A 66 -6.79 -1.29 16.37
CA ALA A 66 -6.15 -0.94 17.62
C ALA A 66 -5.09 -2.01 17.79
N ALA A 67 -3.82 -1.61 17.77
CA ALA A 67 -2.72 -2.54 17.64
C ALA A 67 -2.80 -3.51 18.83
N LEU A 68 -3.44 -4.66 18.61
CA LEU A 68 -3.32 -5.84 19.46
C LEU A 68 -1.93 -6.36 19.13
N THR A 69 -0.89 -5.63 19.57
CA THR A 69 0.45 -6.17 19.53
C THR A 69 0.43 -7.35 20.49
N THR A 70 0.17 -8.53 19.96
CA THR A 70 0.38 -9.84 20.56
C THR A 70 1.89 -10.14 20.74
N GLY A 71 2.72 -9.09 20.75
CA GLY A 71 4.13 -9.21 21.09
C GLY A 71 4.23 -9.50 22.57
N ARG A 72 4.83 -10.64 22.91
CA ARG A 72 5.21 -10.93 24.30
C ARG A 72 6.03 -9.76 24.83
N PRO A 73 5.76 -9.26 26.05
CA PRO A 73 6.57 -8.18 26.61
C PRO A 73 8.02 -8.63 26.62
N THR A 74 8.92 -7.80 26.07
CA THR A 74 10.36 -8.05 26.12
C THR A 74 10.76 -8.20 27.59
N TYR A 75 11.28 -9.37 27.96
CA TYR A 75 11.66 -9.67 29.34
C TYR A 75 12.73 -8.67 29.80
N LYS A 76 12.42 -7.93 30.86
CA LYS A 76 13.37 -7.04 31.53
C LYS A 76 13.98 -7.79 32.72
N PRO A 77 15.30 -8.03 32.73
CA PRO A 77 15.96 -8.71 33.83
C PRO A 77 15.83 -7.91 35.14
N PRO A 78 15.75 -8.57 36.30
CA PRO A 78 15.69 -7.92 37.60
C PRO A 78 16.99 -7.14 37.89
N ALA A 79 16.91 -6.16 38.78
CA ALA A 79 18.03 -5.29 39.15
C ALA A 79 19.27 -6.06 39.65
N ASN A 80 19.06 -7.25 40.21
CA ASN A 80 20.09 -8.13 40.73
C ASN A 80 20.77 -9.03 39.68
N HIS A 81 20.45 -8.89 38.38
CA HIS A 81 21.06 -9.71 37.35
C HIS A 81 22.54 -9.32 37.09
N PRO A 82 23.48 -10.27 36.98
CA PRO A 82 24.92 -10.01 36.85
C PRO A 82 25.30 -8.97 35.78
N TRP A 83 24.73 -9.07 34.58
CA TRP A 83 24.98 -8.14 33.47
C TRP A 83 24.50 -6.69 33.69
N ARG A 84 23.63 -6.45 34.68
CA ARG A 84 23.11 -5.12 35.02
C ARG A 84 23.93 -4.50 36.15
N ARG A 85 24.60 -5.33 36.95
CA ARG A 85 25.54 -4.90 37.99
C ARG A 85 26.82 -4.33 37.40
N GLN A 86 27.29 -4.87 36.28
CA GLN A 86 28.51 -4.38 35.62
C GLN A 86 28.37 -2.92 35.16
N ILE A 87 27.18 -2.53 34.68
CA ILE A 87 26.88 -1.15 34.29
C ILE A 87 26.97 -0.18 35.48
N LEU A 88 26.56 -0.61 36.69
CA LEU A 88 26.66 0.23 37.89
C LEU A 88 28.11 0.38 38.38
N LEU A 89 28.92 -0.68 38.27
CA LEU A 89 30.34 -0.64 38.64
C LEU A 89 31.14 0.30 37.73
N ASP A 90 30.87 0.26 36.41
CA ASP A 90 31.51 1.17 35.45
C ASP A 90 31.16 2.64 35.69
N THR A 91 29.96 2.94 36.20
CA THR A 91 29.58 4.33 36.53
C THR A 91 30.27 4.87 37.79
N LEU A 92 30.69 4.00 38.72
CA LEU A 92 31.38 4.40 39.95
C LEU A 92 32.89 4.57 39.74
N THR A 93 33.49 3.77 38.85
CA THR A 93 34.92 3.87 38.51
C THR A 93 35.24 5.16 37.76
N LEU A 94 34.32 5.68 36.94
CA LEU A 94 34.47 6.97 36.24
C LEU A 94 34.37 8.20 37.15
N GLN A 95 33.87 8.06 38.39
CA GLN A 95 33.81 9.15 39.37
C GLN A 95 35.04 9.20 40.29
N THR A 96 35.82 8.12 40.35
CA THR A 96 37.10 8.01 41.08
C THR A 96 38.26 8.03 40.09
N THR A 97 38.34 9.08 39.28
CA THR A 97 39.59 9.48 38.61
C THR A 97 39.48 10.99 38.42
N ARG A 98 39.82 11.72 39.47
CA ARG A 98 40.04 13.17 39.45
C ARG A 98 41.03 13.54 40.55
#